data_AF-A0A2M7GW98-F1
#
_entry.id   AF-A0A2M7GW98-F1
#
_cell.length_a   1.000
_cell.length_b   1.000
_cell.length_c   1.000
_cell.angle_alpha   90.00
_cell.angle_beta   90.00
_cell.angle_gamma   90.00
#
_symmetry.space_group_name_H-M   'P 1'
#
loop_
_entity.id
_entity.type
_entity.pdbx_description
1 polymer ?
#
loop_
_entity_poly.entity_id
_entity_poly.type
_entity_poly.pdbx_seq_one_letter_code
_entity_poly.pdbx_strand_id
1 'polypeptide(L)' 'YEDLTAETMGRIIDDLAAGKTPNPGSQIGRSCSEAEGGSSALTDGSLYDGSLAKKVNLPNTSPRKEKA' A
#
# COMPACT_ATOMS: atom_id res chain seq x y z
N TYR A 1 11.18 -3.73 1.53
CA TYR A 1 11.69 -3.16 2.79
C TYR A 1 12.09 -1.74 2.50
N GLU A 2 11.54 -0.79 3.25
CA GLU A 2 11.62 0.64 2.97
C GLU A 2 12.07 1.39 4.24
N ASP A 3 12.47 2.66 4.09
CA ASP A 3 12.93 3.49 5.22
C ASP A 3 14.08 2.87 6.02
N LEU A 4 15.07 2.36 5.28
CA LEU A 4 16.19 1.61 5.86
C LEU A 4 17.28 2.53 6.41
N THR A 5 17.70 2.23 7.63
CA THR A 5 19.05 2.52 8.11
C THR A 5 19.98 1.33 7.79
N ALA A 6 21.30 1.55 7.86
CA ALA A 6 22.29 0.48 7.72
C ALA A 6 22.02 -0.70 8.69
N GLU A 7 21.61 -0.39 9.90
CA GLU A 7 21.29 -1.40 10.93
C GLU A 7 20.05 -2.23 10.54
N THR A 8 18.95 -1.58 10.14
CA THR A 8 17.72 -2.29 9.74
C THR A 8 17.93 -3.12 8.48
N MET A 9 18.75 -2.64 7.54
CA MET A 9 19.14 -3.41 6.36
C MET A 9 19.93 -4.66 6.73
N GLY A 10 20.91 -4.53 7.64
CA GLY A 10 21.68 -5.68 8.15
C GLY A 10 20.78 -6.73 8.80
N ARG A 11 19.87 -6.31 9.68
CA ARG A 11 18.89 -7.22 10.31
C ARG A 11 18.04 -7.98 9.29
N ILE A 12 17.57 -7.30 8.23
CA ILE A 12 16.79 -7.96 7.17
C ILE A 12 17.62 -9.00 6.43
N ILE A 13 18.88 -8.70 6.13
CA ILE A 13 19.78 -9.66 5.45
C ILE A 13 20.00 -10.90 6.33
N ASP A 14 20.26 -10.70 7.63
CA ASP A 14 20.46 -11.79 8.58
C ASP A 14 19.20 -12.66 8.72
N ASP A 15 18.02 -12.05 8.80
CA ASP A 15 16.74 -12.75 8.89
C ASP A 15 16.45 -13.58 7.62
N LEU A 16 16.73 -13.01 6.43
CA LEU A 16 16.62 -13.73 5.16
C LEU A 16 17.59 -14.90 5.09
N ALA A 17 18.85 -14.71 5.51
CA ALA A 17 19.85 -15.77 5.55
C ALA A 17 19.48 -16.89 6.53
N ALA A 18 18.80 -16.56 7.62
CA ALA A 18 18.25 -17.51 8.59
C ALA A 18 16.96 -18.21 8.11
N GLY A 19 16.49 -17.93 6.89
CA GLY A 19 15.27 -18.52 6.33
C GLY A 19 13.97 -17.95 6.90
N LYS A 20 14.02 -16.80 7.57
CA LYS A 20 12.82 -16.09 8.03
C LYS A 20 12.20 -15.28 6.89
N THR A 21 10.99 -14.81 7.12
CA THR A 21 10.29 -13.87 6.24
C THR A 21 10.12 -12.55 6.98
N PRO A 22 11.06 -11.59 6.83
CA PRO A 22 10.94 -10.30 7.47
C PRO A 22 9.71 -9.54 6.93
N ASN A 23 9.15 -8.65 7.75
CA ASN A 23 7.95 -7.91 7.38
C ASN A 23 8.22 -6.95 6.22
N PRO A 24 7.48 -7.05 5.11
CA PRO A 24 7.60 -6.11 4.00
C PRO A 24 7.04 -4.72 4.38
N GLY A 25 7.49 -3.69 3.67
CA GLY A 25 7.08 -2.30 3.87
C GLY A 25 8.08 -1.47 4.68
N SER A 26 7.59 -0.35 5.23
CA SER A 26 8.35 0.62 6.02
C SER A 26 8.93 0.00 7.29
N GLN A 27 10.22 0.21 7.54
CA GLN A 27 10.87 -0.22 8.78
C GLN A 27 10.75 0.78 9.93
N ILE A 28 10.18 1.96 9.68
CA ILE A 28 9.89 2.98 10.70
C ILE A 28 8.42 2.96 11.16
N GLY A 29 7.61 2.04 10.64
CA GLY A 29 6.23 1.81 11.07
C GLY A 29 5.18 2.71 10.44
N ARG A 30 5.53 3.55 9.45
CA ARG A 30 4.53 4.29 8.69
C ARG A 30 3.80 3.39 7.70
N SER A 31 2.52 3.70 7.44
CA SER A 31 1.70 3.00 6.47
C SER A 31 1.96 3.53 5.06
N CYS A 32 2.46 2.67 4.17
CA CYS A 32 2.78 3.04 2.79
C CYS A 32 3.63 4.33 2.72
N SER A 33 3.09 5.39 2.10
CA SER A 33 3.75 6.68 1.89
C SER A 33 3.22 7.80 2.80
N GLU A 34 2.51 7.47 3.88
CA GLU A 34 2.04 8.52 4.80
C GLU A 34 3.20 9.27 5.47
N ALA A 35 2.93 10.47 5.99
CA ALA A 35 3.94 11.21 6.72
C ALA A 35 4.38 10.44 7.99
N GLU A 36 5.65 10.57 8.36
CA GLU A 36 6.14 10.02 9.63
C GLU A 36 5.38 10.66 10.80
N GLY A 37 4.89 9.84 11.73
CA GLY A 37 4.01 10.28 12.82
C GLY A 37 2.51 10.29 12.47
N GLY A 38 2.14 9.90 11.24
CA GLY A 38 0.75 9.72 10.79
C GLY A 38 0.34 10.69 9.68
N SER A 39 -0.71 10.34 8.95
CA SER A 39 -1.20 11.15 7.83
C SER A 39 -1.71 12.53 8.25
N SER A 40 -1.25 13.58 7.56
CA SER A 40 -1.74 14.96 7.67
C SER A 40 -2.83 15.32 6.64
N ALA A 41 -3.12 14.40 5.72
CA ALA A 41 -4.13 14.53 4.68
C ALA A 41 -5.05 13.30 4.68
N LEU A 42 -6.18 13.39 3.98
CA LEU A 42 -7.18 12.30 3.94
C LEU A 42 -7.65 11.90 5.35
N THR A 43 -7.77 12.86 6.26
CA THR A 43 -8.06 12.62 7.69
C THR A 43 -9.55 12.43 7.99
N ASP A 44 -10.42 12.72 7.02
CA ASP A 44 -11.87 12.58 7.19
C ASP A 44 -12.27 11.09 7.15
N GLY A 45 -12.77 10.59 8.27
CA GLY A 45 -13.19 9.20 8.42
C GLY A 45 -14.30 8.77 7.46
N SER A 46 -15.13 9.70 6.98
CA SER A 46 -16.17 9.40 5.99
C SER A 46 -15.62 8.98 4.63
N LEU A 47 -14.35 9.31 4.33
CA LEU A 47 -13.67 8.84 3.12
C LEU A 47 -13.53 7.31 3.08
N TYR A 48 -13.59 6.65 4.24
CA TYR A 48 -13.34 5.22 4.41
C TYR A 48 -14.59 4.41 4.79
N ASP A 49 -15.77 5.03 4.80
CA ASP A 49 -17.04 4.37 5.15
C ASP A 49 -17.65 3.54 3.99
N GLY A 50 -17.00 3.57 2.82
CA GLY A 50 -17.42 2.85 1.61
C GLY A 50 -18.58 3.51 0.85
N SER A 51 -19.15 4.61 1.33
CA SER A 51 -20.29 5.29 0.70
C SER A 51 -19.97 5.86 -0.70
N LEU A 52 -18.69 6.15 -0.96
CA LEU A 52 -18.19 6.66 -2.25
C LEU A 52 -17.93 5.54 -3.28
N ALA A 53 -17.81 4.29 -2.86
CA ALA A 53 -17.50 3.15 -3.73
C ALA A 53 -18.74 2.54 -4.42
N LYS A 54 -19.77 3.36 -4.68
CA LYS A 54 -21.01 2.90 -5.32
C LYS A 54 -20.72 2.44 -6.75
N LYS A 55 -21.32 1.32 -7.15
CA LYS A 55 -21.27 0.83 -8.53
C LYS A 55 -21.87 1.89 -9.46
N VAL A 56 -21.05 2.38 -10.39
CA VAL A 56 -21.47 3.30 -11.45
C VAL A 56 -21.54 2.58 -12.79
N ASN A 57 -22.49 2.96 -13.65
CA ASN A 57 -22.52 2.50 -15.03
C ASN A 57 -21.63 3.42 -15.87
N LEU A 58 -20.39 3.00 -16.13
CA LEU A 58 -19.49 3.77 -16.98
C LEU A 58 -19.93 3.64 -18.45
N PRO A 59 -19.97 4.74 -19.21
CA PRO A 59 -20.21 4.67 -20.66
C PRO A 59 -19.08 3.88 -21.34
N ASN A 60 -19.41 3.15 -22.42
CA ASN A 60 -18.45 2.38 -23.23
C ASN A 60 -17.73 1.21 -22.51
N THR A 61 -18.37 0.60 -21.51
CA THR A 61 -17.81 -0.55 -20.76
C THR A 61 -17.98 -1.90 -21.45
N SER A 62 -18.89 -2.01 -22.42
CA SER A 62 -19.00 -3.21 -23.24
C SER A 62 -17.72 -3.37 -24.07
N PRO A 63 -17.08 -4.54 -24.08
CA PRO A 63 -16.03 -4.83 -25.05
C PRO A 63 -16.56 -4.51 -26.44
N ARG A 64 -15.79 -3.77 -27.26
CA ARG A 64 -16.08 -3.65 -28.68
C ARG A 64 -16.19 -5.08 -29.19
N LYS A 65 -17.37 -5.51 -29.64
CA LYS A 65 -17.50 -6.82 -30.30
C LYS A 65 -16.45 -6.83 -31.42
N GLU A 66 -15.42 -7.67 -31.27
CA GLU A 66 -14.49 -7.89 -32.37
C GLU A 66 -15.33 -8.36 -33.55
N LYS A 67 -15.16 -7.67 -34.68
CA LYS A 67 -15.85 -8.06 -35.90
C LYS A 67 -15.25 -9.40 -36.32
N ALA A 68 -16.08 -10.44 -36.33
CA ALA A 68 -15.76 -11.72 -36.94
C ALA A 68 -15.52 -11.56 -38.45
#